data_AF-A0AAN4YB55-F1
#
_entry.id   AF-A0AAN4YB55-F1
#
_cell.length_a   1.000
_cell.length_b   1.000
_cell.length_c   1.000
_cell.angle_alpha   90.00
_cell.angle_beta   90.00
_cell.angle_gamma   90.00
#
_symmetry.space_group_name_H-M   'P 1'
#
loop_
_entity.id
_entity.type
_entity.pdbx_description
1 polymer ?
#
loop_
_entity_poly.entity_id
_entity_poly.type
_entity_poly.pdbx_seq_one_letter_code
_entity_poly.pdbx_strand_id
1 'polypeptide(L)'
;MSQSNPTLLTLQNHPPPNPAPPATDPSIYQVHHDAFAAEGQPTTTAGWLERARKVSDILALDASARSKDQKTPRAEISLLKSSGLTRVLGDVKYGGGGQTWETGYKVIREVAAGDG
;
A
#
# COMPACT_ATOMS: atom_id res chain seq x y z
N MET A 1 -3.37 32.00 48.32
CA MET A 1 -2.40 30.97 47.90
C MET A 1 -3.11 30.05 46.92
N SER A 2 -2.98 30.33 45.61
CA SER A 2 -3.57 29.50 44.56
C SER A 2 -2.46 28.59 44.04
N GLN A 3 -2.50 27.32 44.46
CA GLN A 3 -1.54 26.31 44.00
C GLN A 3 -1.83 26.01 42.53
N SER A 4 -0.91 26.41 41.65
CA SER A 4 -0.94 26.08 40.23
C SER A 4 -0.78 24.57 40.08
N ASN A 5 -1.76 23.91 39.46
CA ASN A 5 -1.76 22.46 39.27
C ASN A 5 -0.69 22.08 38.24
N PRO A 6 0.41 21.38 38.63
CA PRO A 6 1.57 21.16 37.76
C PRO A 6 1.27 20.24 36.56
N THR A 7 0.15 19.51 36.58
CA THR A 7 -0.26 18.59 35.51
C THR A 7 -0.74 19.31 34.23
N LEU A 8 -1.13 20.58 34.28
CA LEU A 8 -1.59 21.32 33.10
C LEU A 8 -0.45 21.95 32.27
N LEU A 9 0.72 22.18 32.88
CA LEU A 9 1.87 22.80 32.20
C LEU A 9 2.62 21.84 31.26
N THR A 10 2.52 20.52 31.49
CA THR A 10 3.22 19.52 30.66
C THR A 10 2.54 19.23 29.32
N LEU A 11 1.24 19.55 29.16
CA LEU A 11 0.53 19.36 27.88
C LEU A 11 0.68 20.53 26.89
N GLN A 12 1.21 21.67 27.33
CA GLN A 12 1.33 22.88 26.49
C GLN A 12 2.70 23.01 25.79
N ASN A 13 3.68 22.17 26.15
CA ASN A 13 5.06 22.26 25.68
C ASN A 13 5.53 20.99 24.94
N HIS A 14 4.70 20.38 24.10
CA HIS A 14 5.18 19.32 23.22
C HIS A 14 6.11 19.94 22.16
N PRO A 15 7.32 19.39 21.93
CA PRO A 15 8.17 19.80 20.82
C PRO A 15 7.38 19.74 19.51
N PRO A 16 7.63 20.62 18.52
CA PRO A 16 6.99 20.48 17.22
C PRO A 16 7.24 19.05 16.69
N PRO A 17 6.23 18.40 16.08
CA PRO A 17 6.40 17.05 15.57
C PRO A 17 7.57 17.02 14.58
N ASN A 18 8.35 15.94 14.62
CA ASN A 18 9.41 15.74 13.63
C ASN A 18 8.85 15.83 12.21
N PRO A 19 9.63 16.36 11.25
CA PRO A 19 9.22 16.37 9.86
C PRO A 19 8.94 14.94 9.40
N ALA A 20 7.93 14.78 8.53
CA ALA A 20 7.60 13.48 7.98
C ALA A 20 8.82 12.88 7.25
N PRO A 21 9.05 11.57 7.34
CA PRO A 21 10.12 10.93 6.59
C PRO A 21 9.90 11.11 5.08
N PRO A 22 10.97 11.16 4.27
CA PRO A 22 10.86 11.16 2.82
C PRO A 22 9.99 9.99 2.34
N ALA A 23 9.16 10.24 1.32
CA ALA A 23 8.23 9.27 0.77
C ALA A 23 8.16 9.38 -0.76
N THR A 24 7.77 8.29 -1.42
CA THR A 24 7.49 8.28 -2.86
C THR A 24 6.21 9.07 -3.16
N ASP A 25 6.17 9.74 -4.32
CA ASP A 25 5.00 10.48 -4.80
C ASP A 25 4.01 9.52 -5.47
N PRO A 26 2.75 9.40 -5.00
CA PRO A 26 1.77 8.53 -5.63
C PRO A 26 1.54 8.77 -7.12
N SER A 27 1.77 9.97 -7.64
CA SER A 27 1.52 10.25 -9.06
C SER A 27 2.45 9.50 -10.02
N ILE A 28 3.55 8.92 -9.54
CA ILE A 28 4.49 8.16 -10.40
C ILE A 28 3.84 6.95 -11.07
N TYR A 29 2.75 6.41 -10.48
CA TYR A 29 2.01 5.28 -11.03
C TYR A 29 0.63 5.66 -11.58
N GLN A 30 0.38 6.95 -11.87
CA GLN A 30 -0.95 7.40 -12.32
C GLN A 30 -1.49 6.62 -13.52
N VAL A 31 -0.63 6.33 -14.51
CA VAL A 31 -1.01 5.54 -15.69
C VAL A 31 -1.51 4.13 -15.32
N HIS A 32 -0.94 3.53 -14.28
CA HIS A 32 -1.36 2.21 -13.80
C HIS A 32 -2.64 2.28 -12.96
N HIS A 33 -2.84 3.37 -12.20
CA HIS A 33 -4.11 3.61 -11.50
C HIS A 33 -5.27 3.66 -12.49
N ASP A 34 -5.12 4.42 -13.57
CA ASP A 34 -6.15 4.57 -14.60
C ASP A 34 -6.42 3.25 -15.33
N ALA A 35 -5.36 2.51 -15.67
CA ALA A 35 -5.47 1.19 -16.28
C ALA A 35 -6.23 0.19 -15.39
N PHE A 36 -5.87 0.08 -14.10
CA PHE A 36 -6.56 -0.83 -13.19
C PHE A 36 -8.01 -0.44 -12.91
N ALA A 37 -8.31 0.86 -12.89
CA ALA A 37 -9.68 1.35 -12.80
C ALA A 37 -10.52 0.91 -14.02
N ALA A 38 -9.95 1.01 -15.23
CA ALA A 38 -10.61 0.60 -16.47
C ALA A 38 -10.78 -0.94 -16.58
N GLU A 39 -9.80 -1.72 -16.12
CA GLU A 39 -9.86 -3.19 -16.17
C GLU A 39 -10.88 -3.79 -15.19
N GLY A 40 -11.25 -3.09 -14.12
CA GLY A 40 -12.12 -3.61 -13.06
C GLY A 40 -11.46 -4.71 -12.22
N GLN A 41 -12.18 -5.29 -11.26
CA GLN A 41 -11.63 -6.29 -10.33
C GLN A 41 -11.60 -7.70 -10.95
N PRO A 42 -10.54 -8.52 -10.77
CA PRO A 42 -10.51 -9.88 -11.26
C PRO A 42 -11.52 -10.75 -10.52
N THR A 43 -12.11 -11.71 -11.22
CA THR A 43 -13.11 -12.64 -10.66
C THR A 43 -12.62 -14.08 -10.59
N THR A 44 -11.50 -14.40 -11.24
CA THR A 44 -10.92 -15.75 -11.30
C THR A 44 -9.56 -15.79 -10.63
N THR A 45 -9.20 -16.95 -10.09
CA THR A 45 -7.87 -17.20 -9.50
C THR A 45 -6.74 -16.85 -10.48
N ALA A 46 -6.87 -17.23 -11.75
CA ALA A 46 -5.87 -16.92 -12.77
C ALA A 46 -5.73 -15.40 -13.00
N GLY A 47 -6.85 -14.67 -13.03
CA GLY A 47 -6.84 -13.21 -13.18
C GLY A 47 -6.20 -12.49 -11.99
N TRP A 48 -6.40 -13.00 -10.76
CA TRP A 48 -5.71 -12.47 -9.58
C TRP A 48 -4.19 -12.67 -9.65
N LEU A 49 -3.72 -13.84 -10.10
CA LEU A 49 -2.29 -14.12 -10.28
C LEU A 49 -1.68 -13.33 -11.43
N GLU A 50 -2.41 -13.13 -12.53
CA GLU A 50 -1.98 -12.24 -13.60
C GLU A 50 -1.85 -10.79 -13.10
N ARG A 51 -2.82 -10.31 -12.32
CA ARG A 51 -2.71 -8.96 -11.76
C ARG A 51 -1.55 -8.82 -10.78
N ALA A 52 -1.30 -9.85 -9.96
CA ALA A 52 -0.17 -9.88 -9.05
C ALA A 52 1.16 -9.79 -9.80
N ARG A 53 1.32 -10.55 -10.91
CA ARG A 53 2.47 -10.45 -11.82
C ARG A 53 2.64 -9.05 -12.39
N LYS A 54 1.58 -8.46 -12.93
CA LYS A 54 1.62 -7.09 -13.47
C LYS A 54 2.10 -6.08 -12.43
N VAL A 55 1.59 -6.15 -11.21
CA VAL A 55 2.03 -5.25 -10.12
C VAL A 55 3.48 -5.53 -9.72
N SER A 56 3.88 -6.79 -9.64
CA SER A 56 5.26 -7.19 -9.37
C SER A 56 6.24 -6.59 -10.38
N ASP A 57 5.92 -6.70 -11.67
CA ASP A 57 6.74 -6.14 -12.76
C ASP A 57 6.85 -4.61 -12.67
N ILE A 58 5.77 -3.91 -12.29
CA ILE A 58 5.77 -2.45 -12.11
C ILE A 58 6.67 -2.04 -10.94
N LEU A 59 6.52 -2.69 -9.78
CA LEU A 59 7.28 -2.36 -8.57
C LEU A 59 8.77 -2.71 -8.69
N ALA A 60 9.10 -3.78 -9.42
CA ALA A 60 10.48 -4.21 -9.62
C ALA A 60 11.37 -3.15 -10.28
N LEU A 61 10.78 -2.20 -11.04
CA LEU A 61 11.51 -1.17 -11.77
C LEU A 61 12.24 -0.19 -10.85
N ASP A 62 11.67 0.14 -9.69
CA ASP A 62 12.17 1.19 -8.81
C ASP A 62 12.39 0.75 -7.34
N ALA A 63 12.05 -0.49 -6.98
CA ALA A 63 12.25 -1.07 -5.65
C ALA A 63 13.69 -0.88 -5.11
N SER A 64 14.73 -1.10 -5.93
CA SER A 64 16.13 -0.93 -5.51
C SER A 64 16.47 0.54 -5.24
N ALA A 65 16.02 1.46 -6.09
CA ALA A 65 16.28 2.88 -5.93
C ALA A 65 15.58 3.42 -4.67
N ARG A 66 14.29 3.09 -4.49
CA ARG A 66 13.52 3.44 -3.29
C ARG A 66 14.16 2.93 -2.00
N SER A 67 14.65 1.69 -2.01
CA SER A 67 15.31 1.06 -0.85
C SER A 67 16.62 1.75 -0.50
N LYS A 68 17.45 2.11 -1.49
CA LYS A 68 18.68 2.89 -1.27
C LYS A 68 18.40 4.27 -0.70
N ASP A 69 17.34 4.92 -1.19
CA ASP A 69 16.92 6.26 -0.75
C ASP A 69 16.20 6.26 0.61
N GLN A 70 15.91 5.08 1.19
CA GLN A 70 15.15 4.94 2.44
C GLN A 70 13.81 5.69 2.44
N LYS A 71 13.14 5.72 1.28
CA LYS A 71 11.84 6.39 1.10
C LYS A 71 10.71 5.49 1.59
N THR A 72 9.76 6.10 2.31
CA THR A 72 8.49 5.46 2.68
C THR A 72 7.68 5.14 1.41
N PRO A 73 7.18 3.91 1.23
CA PRO A 73 6.59 3.45 -0.04
C PRO A 73 5.13 3.87 -0.21
N ARG A 74 4.85 5.17 -0.29
CA ARG A 74 3.46 5.68 -0.40
C ARG A 74 2.86 5.41 -1.77
N ALA A 75 3.64 5.55 -2.83
CA ALA A 75 3.18 5.30 -4.20
C ALA A 75 2.85 3.83 -4.44
N GLU A 76 3.68 2.93 -3.92
CA GLU A 76 3.60 1.49 -4.07
C GLU A 76 2.37 0.96 -3.31
N ILE A 77 2.12 1.48 -2.10
CA ILE A 77 0.89 1.20 -1.36
C ILE A 77 -0.35 1.70 -2.13
N SER A 78 -0.26 2.89 -2.76
CA SER A 78 -1.35 3.40 -3.61
C SER A 78 -1.64 2.46 -4.79
N LEU A 79 -0.58 1.94 -5.43
CA LEU A 79 -0.68 0.99 -6.55
C LEU A 79 -1.34 -0.33 -6.12
N LEU A 80 -0.98 -0.87 -4.96
CA LEU A 80 -1.60 -2.08 -4.40
C LEU A 80 -3.09 -1.87 -4.10
N LYS A 81 -3.49 -0.66 -3.70
CA LYS A 81 -4.90 -0.32 -3.48
C LYS A 81 -5.67 -0.18 -4.79
N SER A 82 -5.09 0.47 -5.81
CA SER A 82 -5.76 0.65 -7.11
C SER A 82 -5.89 -0.65 -7.89
N SER A 83 -4.88 -1.53 -7.82
CA SER A 83 -4.93 -2.86 -8.45
C SER A 83 -5.97 -3.80 -7.84
N GLY A 84 -6.46 -3.50 -6.63
CA GLY A 84 -7.43 -4.30 -5.89
C GLY A 84 -6.83 -5.50 -5.15
N LEU A 85 -5.51 -5.71 -5.22
CA LEU A 85 -4.85 -6.86 -4.57
C LEU A 85 -5.02 -6.87 -3.04
N THR A 86 -5.24 -5.71 -2.42
CA THR A 86 -5.56 -5.61 -0.98
C THR A 86 -6.89 -6.26 -0.58
N ARG A 87 -7.74 -6.64 -1.55
CA ARG A 87 -9.09 -7.18 -1.31
C ARG A 87 -9.26 -8.64 -1.72
N VAL A 88 -8.20 -9.33 -2.15
CA VAL A 88 -8.23 -10.71 -2.70
C VAL A 88 -9.04 -11.67 -1.83
N LEU A 89 -8.82 -11.63 -0.51
CA LEU A 89 -9.44 -12.51 0.47
C LEU A 89 -10.75 -11.97 1.08
N GLY A 90 -11.10 -10.72 0.78
CA GLY A 90 -12.27 -10.07 1.37
C GLY A 90 -13.57 -10.76 0.97
N ASP A 91 -14.57 -10.69 1.85
CA ASP A 91 -15.93 -11.17 1.58
C ASP A 91 -16.55 -10.40 0.40
N VAL A 92 -17.12 -11.14 -0.55
CA VAL A 92 -17.72 -10.59 -1.78
C VAL A 92 -18.87 -9.63 -1.45
N LYS A 93 -19.60 -9.85 -0.34
CA LYS A 93 -20.72 -8.96 0.06
C LYS A 93 -20.28 -7.53 0.40
N TYR A 94 -18.99 -7.33 0.67
CA TYR A 94 -18.37 -6.02 0.93
C TYR A 94 -17.43 -5.58 -0.21
N GLY A 95 -17.52 -6.22 -1.39
CA GLY A 95 -16.69 -5.90 -2.55
C GLY A 95 -15.32 -6.58 -2.56
N GLY A 96 -15.10 -7.60 -1.73
CA GLY A 96 -13.88 -8.40 -1.74
C GLY A 96 -13.80 -9.41 -2.90
N GLY A 97 -12.62 -10.00 -3.09
CA GLY A 97 -12.33 -10.95 -4.16
C GLY A 97 -12.80 -12.39 -3.89
N GLY A 98 -13.18 -12.72 -2.65
CA GLY A 98 -13.70 -14.02 -2.25
C GLY A 98 -12.76 -15.21 -2.50
N GLN A 99 -11.46 -14.97 -2.68
CA GLN A 99 -10.52 -16.04 -3.02
C GLN A 99 -10.12 -16.86 -1.80
N THR A 100 -9.61 -18.06 -2.06
CA THR A 100 -9.05 -18.94 -1.02
C THR A 100 -7.74 -18.41 -0.46
N TRP A 101 -7.37 -18.87 0.75
CA TRP A 101 -6.07 -18.57 1.34
C TRP A 101 -4.90 -19.00 0.44
N GLU A 102 -5.01 -20.15 -0.24
CA GLU A 102 -4.00 -20.61 -1.20
C GLU A 102 -3.77 -19.59 -2.31
N THR A 103 -4.85 -19.03 -2.86
CA THR A 103 -4.76 -17.98 -3.89
C THR A 103 -4.16 -16.70 -3.33
N GLY A 104 -4.60 -16.26 -2.15
CA GLY A 104 -4.05 -15.08 -1.48
C GLY A 104 -2.55 -15.23 -1.21
N TYR A 105 -2.11 -16.40 -0.76
CA TYR A 105 -0.69 -16.67 -0.52
C TYR A 105 0.13 -16.63 -1.82
N LYS A 106 -0.38 -17.24 -2.91
CA LYS A 106 0.27 -17.16 -4.22
C LYS A 106 0.38 -15.70 -4.71
N VAL A 107 -0.66 -14.89 -4.55
CA VAL A 107 -0.62 -13.45 -4.87
C VAL A 107 0.45 -12.71 -4.06
N ILE A 108 0.55 -12.96 -2.76
CA ILE A 108 1.58 -12.35 -1.90
C ILE A 108 2.98 -12.72 -2.39
N ARG A 109 3.21 -14.01 -2.68
CA ARG A 109 4.51 -14.49 -3.17
C ARG A 109 4.88 -13.88 -4.52
N GLU A 110 3.91 -13.68 -5.39
CA GLU A 110 4.10 -13.08 -6.70
C GLU A 110 4.51 -11.60 -6.61
N VAL A 111 3.83 -10.80 -5.79
CA VAL A 111 4.19 -9.39 -5.56
C VAL A 111 5.56 -9.28 -4.90
N ALA A 112 5.81 -10.10 -3.88
CA ALA A 112 7.09 -10.11 -3.15
C ALA A 112 8.29 -10.53 -4.02
N ALA A 113 8.06 -11.18 -5.17
CA ALA A 113 9.12 -11.51 -6.11
C ALA A 113 9.70 -10.26 -6.80
N GLY A 114 8.90 -9.20 -6.97
CA GLY A 114 9.31 -7.92 -7.57
C GLY A 114 9.72 -6.88 -6.52
N ASP A 115 8.99 -6.80 -5.40
CA ASP A 115 9.31 -5.90 -4.30
C ASP A 115 8.84 -6.51 -2.96
N GLY A 116 9.81 -6.82 -2.07
CA GLY A 116 9.63 -7.65 -0.87
C GLY A 116 9.82 -6.93 0.46
#